data_AF-A0A5M9MG29-F1
#
_entry.id   AF-A0A5M9MG29-F1
#
_cell.length_a   1.000
_cell.length_b   1.000
_cell.length_c   1.000
_cell.angle_alpha   90.00
_cell.angle_beta   90.00
_cell.angle_gamma   90.00
#
_symmetry.space_group_name_H-M   'P 1'
#
loop_
_entity.id
_entity.type
_entity.pdbx_description
1 polymer ?
#
loop_
_entity_poly.entity_id
_entity_poly.type
_entity_poly.pdbx_seq_one_letter_code
_entity_poly.pdbx_strand_id
1 'polypeptide(L)'
;MTSSISAVLGKPGQANYCAGNSYLDSLAWYRRKHGLATSSIALPMVHDVGVVAENEDIEVSLGRKGMYGIDEREMLQAFEAGMLQEPHSSIEDAKFGEAQIVLGLQPVALTAAMTAAQTTNAYWANDARLVEIRRSVDTLTSSSKQDQNGVADSSRLWRISHPKRPSKP
;
A
#
# COMPACT_ATOMS: atom_id res chain seq x y z
N MET A 1 -1.47 19.45 -0.08
CA MET A 1 -0.46 19.37 -1.15
C MET A 1 -0.51 17.97 -1.73
N THR A 2 -0.48 17.84 -3.05
CA THR A 2 -0.45 16.54 -3.74
C THR A 2 1.00 16.16 -4.05
N SER A 3 1.52 15.20 -3.31
CA SER A 3 2.86 14.61 -3.50
C SER A 3 2.72 13.25 -4.20
N SER A 4 3.83 12.52 -4.34
CA SER A 4 3.87 11.18 -4.92
C SER A 4 4.61 10.21 -4.01
N ILE A 5 4.14 8.95 -3.99
CA ILE A 5 4.86 7.84 -3.38
C ILE A 5 6.30 7.70 -3.91
N SER A 6 6.59 8.24 -5.11
CA SER A 6 7.95 8.27 -5.67
C SER A 6 8.94 9.06 -4.81
N ALA A 7 8.49 10.09 -4.08
CA ALA A 7 9.33 10.80 -3.12
C ALA A 7 9.66 9.96 -1.88
N VAL A 8 8.80 9.01 -1.52
CA VAL A 8 8.98 8.10 -0.39
C VAL A 8 9.91 6.96 -0.79
N LEU A 9 9.57 6.24 -1.86
CA LEU A 9 10.27 5.02 -2.27
C LEU A 9 11.51 5.26 -3.14
N GLY A 10 11.60 6.43 -3.78
CA GLY A 10 12.53 6.68 -4.86
C GLY A 10 12.11 5.96 -6.15
N LYS A 11 12.38 6.60 -7.30
CA LYS A 11 12.11 6.01 -8.61
C LYS A 11 13.29 6.26 -9.55
N PRO A 12 14.03 5.21 -9.97
CA PRO A 12 15.11 5.34 -10.93
C PRO A 12 14.66 6.08 -12.21
N GLY A 13 15.50 7.01 -12.68
CA GLY A 13 15.18 7.86 -13.84
C GLY A 13 14.24 9.04 -13.54
N GLN A 14 13.76 9.21 -12.31
CA GLN A 14 12.83 10.28 -11.92
C GLN A 14 13.34 11.14 -10.76
N ALA A 15 14.66 11.37 -10.67
CA ALA A 15 15.27 12.13 -9.58
C ALA A 15 14.66 13.53 -9.40
N ASN A 16 14.46 14.28 -10.50
CA ASN A 16 13.85 15.62 -10.47
C ASN A 16 12.41 15.58 -9.94
N TYR A 17 11.63 14.57 -10.34
CA TYR A 17 10.26 14.38 -9.88
C TYR A 17 10.21 14.00 -8.40
N CYS A 18 11.10 13.11 -7.96
CA CYS A 18 11.21 12.75 -6.54
C CYS A 18 11.58 13.97 -5.70
N ALA A 19 12.56 14.77 -6.12
CA ALA A 19 12.98 15.98 -5.41
C ALA A 19 11.85 17.02 -5.27
N GLY A 20 11.09 17.27 -6.33
CA GLY A 20 9.94 18.18 -6.28
C GLY A 20 8.87 17.72 -5.30
N ASN A 21 8.55 16.43 -5.28
CA ASN A 21 7.57 15.87 -4.35
C ASN A 21 8.09 15.84 -2.90
N SER A 22 9.38 15.51 -2.69
CA SER A 22 10.03 15.60 -1.37
C SER A 22 10.02 17.03 -0.81
N TYR A 23 10.11 18.05 -1.67
CA TYR A 23 9.94 19.44 -1.26
C TYR A 23 8.51 19.72 -0.75
N LEU A 24 7.47 19.23 -1.42
CA LEU A 24 6.08 19.37 -0.96
C LEU A 24 5.87 18.70 0.41
N ASP A 25 6.41 17.49 0.58
CA ASP A 25 6.36 16.78 1.86
C ASP A 25 7.05 17.56 2.98
N SER A 26 8.23 18.09 2.70
CA SER A 26 9.01 18.89 3.67
C SER A 26 8.36 20.25 3.97
N LEU A 27 7.76 20.89 2.96
CA LEU A 27 7.04 22.15 3.13
C LEU A 27 5.77 21.95 3.98
N ALA A 28 5.08 20.82 3.81
CA ALA A 28 3.94 20.48 4.64
C ALA A 28 4.36 20.31 6.11
N TRP A 29 5.46 19.60 6.37
CA TRP A 29 6.01 19.49 7.72
C TRP A 29 6.42 20.86 8.29
N TYR A 30 7.09 21.69 7.49
CA TYR A 30 7.55 23.02 7.93
C TYR A 30 6.39 23.91 8.36
N ARG A 31 5.31 23.94 7.57
CA ARG A 31 4.09 24.68 7.88
C ARG A 31 3.41 24.15 9.14
N ARG A 32 3.30 22.82 9.32
CA ARG A 32 2.74 22.20 10.54
C ARG A 32 3.52 22.59 11.79
N LYS A 33 4.86 22.57 11.72
CA LYS A 33 5.73 23.04 12.81
C LYS A 33 5.51 24.52 13.16
N HIS A 34 5.03 25.33 12.22
CA HIS A 34 4.67 26.73 12.45
C HIS A 34 3.19 26.94 12.79
N GLY A 35 2.46 25.89 13.18
CA GLY A 35 1.04 25.98 13.55
C GLY A 35 0.10 26.24 12.38
N LEU A 36 0.57 26.10 11.14
CA LEU A 36 -0.24 26.32 9.93
C LEU A 36 -0.85 25.00 9.46
N ALA A 37 -2.15 25.05 9.16
CA ALA A 37 -2.87 23.93 8.56
C ALA A 37 -2.22 23.55 7.22
N THR A 38 -1.90 22.27 7.08
CA THR A 38 -1.48 21.64 5.83
C THR A 38 -1.34 20.13 5.99
N SER A 39 -1.49 19.45 4.86
CA SER A 39 -1.18 18.03 4.69
C SER A 39 -0.50 17.83 3.35
N SER A 40 0.44 16.90 3.28
CA SER A 40 0.97 16.34 2.05
C SER A 40 0.40 14.95 1.85
N ILE A 41 -0.10 14.65 0.65
CA ILE A 41 -0.71 13.38 0.32
C ILE A 41 0.13 12.75 -0.77
N ALA A 42 0.91 11.73 -0.42
CA ALA A 42 1.78 11.00 -1.34
C ALA A 42 0.96 9.95 -2.09
N LEU A 43 0.55 10.31 -3.31
CA LEU A 43 -0.30 9.45 -4.14
C LEU A 43 0.54 8.41 -4.90
N PRO A 44 0.11 7.14 -4.93
CA PRO A 44 0.58 6.16 -5.90
C PRO A 44 -0.07 6.42 -7.26
N MET A 45 0.05 5.44 -8.15
CA MET A 45 -0.73 5.40 -9.38
C MET A 45 -2.23 5.40 -9.05
N VAL A 46 -3.00 6.22 -9.76
CA VAL A 46 -4.47 6.23 -9.65
C VAL A 46 -5.01 5.59 -10.94
N HIS A 47 -5.77 4.51 -10.83
CA HIS A 47 -6.20 3.69 -11.97
C HIS A 47 -7.23 4.39 -12.86
N ASP A 48 -8.17 5.13 -12.26
CA ASP A 48 -9.33 5.69 -12.97
C ASP A 48 -9.09 7.08 -13.58
N VAL A 49 -7.94 7.72 -13.29
CA VAL A 49 -7.69 9.13 -13.64
C VAL A 49 -6.21 9.41 -13.90
N GLY A 50 -5.90 10.13 -14.99
CA GLY A 50 -4.56 10.70 -15.27
C GLY A 50 -3.66 9.87 -16.21
N VAL A 51 -2.38 10.25 -16.30
CA VAL A 51 -1.38 9.75 -17.29
C VAL A 51 -1.20 8.23 -17.29
N VAL A 52 -1.57 7.54 -16.21
CA VAL A 52 -1.43 6.07 -16.11
C VAL A 52 -2.67 5.33 -16.60
N ALA A 53 -3.87 5.90 -16.49
CA ALA A 53 -5.07 5.38 -17.14
C ALA A 53 -4.94 5.36 -18.68
N GLU A 54 -4.02 6.18 -19.22
CA GLU A 54 -3.71 6.26 -20.65
C GLU A 54 -2.57 5.32 -21.09
N ASN A 55 -1.94 4.56 -20.16
CA ASN A 55 -0.77 3.73 -20.47
C ASN A 55 -0.75 2.41 -19.67
N GLU A 56 -1.41 1.39 -20.23
CA GLU A 56 -1.49 0.02 -19.69
C GLU A 56 -0.10 -0.60 -19.40
N ASP A 57 0.94 -0.23 -20.15
CA ASP A 57 2.29 -0.78 -19.94
C ASP A 57 2.88 -0.35 -18.58
N ILE A 58 2.53 0.84 -18.09
CA ILE A 58 2.97 1.33 -16.77
C ILE A 58 2.30 0.55 -15.65
N GLU A 59 1.01 0.27 -15.79
CA GLU A 59 0.24 -0.53 -14.84
C GLU A 59 0.76 -1.97 -14.77
N VAL A 60 0.98 -2.61 -15.92
CA VAL A 60 1.55 -3.97 -16.01
C VAL A 60 2.97 -4.02 -15.42
N SER A 61 3.80 -3.02 -15.70
CA SER A 61 5.18 -2.95 -15.18
C SER A 61 5.25 -2.79 -13.66
N LEU A 62 4.32 -2.02 -13.07
CA LEU A 62 4.23 -1.83 -11.62
C LEU A 62 3.60 -3.01 -10.91
N GLY A 63 2.56 -3.62 -11.50
CA GLY A 63 1.96 -4.85 -11.01
C GLY A 63 3.01 -5.97 -10.88
N ARG A 64 3.86 -6.15 -11.89
CA ARG A 64 4.99 -7.12 -11.84
C ARG A 64 5.99 -6.85 -10.71
N LYS A 65 6.04 -5.64 -10.16
CA LYS A 65 6.93 -5.25 -9.05
C LYS A 65 6.29 -5.43 -7.68
N GLY A 66 5.09 -6.02 -7.59
CA GLY A 66 4.37 -6.20 -6.32
C GLY A 66 3.89 -4.87 -5.72
N MET A 67 3.62 -3.88 -6.57
CA MET A 67 2.96 -2.63 -6.22
C MET A 67 1.53 -2.64 -6.76
N TYR A 68 0.67 -1.86 -6.14
CA TYR A 68 -0.69 -1.62 -6.59
C TYR A 68 -0.95 -0.11 -6.71
N GLY A 69 -1.87 0.28 -7.58
CA GLY A 69 -2.42 1.63 -7.59
C GLY A 69 -3.69 1.70 -6.77
N ILE A 70 -4.26 2.89 -6.65
CA ILE A 70 -5.52 3.14 -5.94
C ILE A 70 -6.61 3.56 -6.91
N ASP A 71 -7.86 3.41 -6.52
CA ASP A 71 -9.00 3.97 -7.26
C ASP A 71 -9.26 5.44 -6.89
N GLU A 72 -10.19 6.09 -7.60
CA GLU A 72 -10.60 7.47 -7.29
C GLU A 72 -11.13 7.60 -5.86
N ARG A 73 -11.86 6.60 -5.37
CA ARG A 73 -12.51 6.63 -4.06
C ARG A 73 -11.49 6.65 -2.93
N GLU A 74 -10.46 5.82 -3.00
CA GLU A 74 -9.34 5.78 -2.07
C GLU A 74 -8.57 7.12 -2.07
N MET A 75 -8.36 7.72 -3.25
CA MET A 75 -7.76 9.05 -3.36
C MET A 75 -8.60 10.12 -2.66
N LEU A 76 -9.91 10.14 -2.90
CA LEU A 76 -10.83 11.10 -2.28
C LEU A 76 -10.92 10.92 -0.76
N GLN A 77 -10.88 9.67 -0.27
CA GLN A 77 -10.81 9.38 1.16
C GLN A 77 -9.53 9.94 1.80
N ALA A 78 -8.40 9.87 1.11
CA ALA A 78 -7.16 10.47 1.60
C ALA A 78 -7.23 12.00 1.64
N PHE A 79 -7.90 12.61 0.65
CA PHE A 79 -8.14 14.05 0.63
C PHE A 79 -9.03 14.48 1.79
N GLU A 80 -10.13 13.76 2.02
CA GLU A 80 -11.00 13.98 3.18
C GLU A 80 -10.20 13.86 4.49
N ALA A 81 -9.44 12.77 4.66
CA ALA A 81 -8.59 12.57 5.84
C ALA A 81 -7.58 13.71 6.03
N GLY A 82 -6.97 14.22 4.94
CA GLY A 82 -6.07 15.37 4.98
C GLY A 82 -6.77 16.67 5.37
N MET A 83 -7.99 16.90 4.90
CA MET A 83 -8.79 18.08 5.27
C MET A 83 -9.26 18.07 6.73
N LEU A 84 -9.45 16.88 7.30
CA LEU A 84 -9.85 16.68 8.69
C LEU A 84 -8.68 16.71 9.69
N GLN A 85 -7.43 16.84 9.23
CA GLN A 85 -6.30 16.97 10.15
C GLN A 85 -6.32 18.35 10.83
N GLU A 86 -6.56 18.35 12.13
CA GLU A 86 -6.49 19.56 12.95
C GLU A 86 -5.05 20.09 13.05
N PRO A 87 -4.85 21.42 13.05
CA PRO A 87 -3.57 22.02 13.41
C PRO A 87 -3.18 21.67 14.85
N HIS A 88 -1.89 21.49 15.11
CA HIS A 88 -1.40 21.35 16.48
C HIS A 88 -1.63 22.65 17.24
N SER A 89 -2.08 22.53 18.50
CA SER A 89 -2.26 23.67 19.40
C SER A 89 -0.95 24.31 19.85
N SER A 90 0.18 23.59 19.75
CA SER A 90 1.51 24.11 20.08
C SER A 90 2.59 23.66 19.10
N ILE A 91 3.64 24.47 18.95
CA ILE A 91 4.80 24.22 18.07
C ILE A 91 5.64 23.03 18.57
N GLU A 92 5.60 22.74 19.88
CA GLU A 92 6.38 21.68 20.51
C GLU A 92 5.75 20.29 20.27
N ASP A 93 4.48 20.22 19.89
CA ASP A 93 3.74 18.97 19.69
C ASP A 93 3.91 18.36 18.30
N ALA A 94 4.46 19.10 17.32
CA ALA A 94 4.54 18.66 15.93
C ALA A 94 5.55 17.51 15.75
N LYS A 95 5.06 16.29 15.58
CA LYS A 95 5.89 15.10 15.32
C LYS A 95 6.20 14.98 13.83
N PHE A 96 7.37 14.40 13.55
CA PHE A 96 7.76 14.05 12.19
C PHE A 96 6.76 13.03 11.62
N GLY A 97 6.27 13.28 10.40
CA GLY A 97 5.30 12.42 9.71
C GLY A 97 3.83 12.79 9.90
N GLU A 98 3.46 13.63 10.87
CA GLU A 98 2.04 14.00 11.07
C GLU A 98 1.45 14.78 9.88
N ALA A 99 2.33 15.49 9.18
CA ALA A 99 2.02 16.24 7.96
C ALA A 99 1.73 15.38 6.73
N GLN A 100 2.08 14.09 6.73
CA GLN A 100 2.12 13.28 5.53
C GLN A 100 1.16 12.08 5.61
N ILE A 101 0.35 11.91 4.56
CA ILE A 101 -0.46 10.72 4.33
C ILE A 101 0.13 9.99 3.12
N VAL A 102 0.54 8.73 3.30
CA VAL A 102 1.14 7.93 2.23
C VAL A 102 0.19 6.81 1.84
N LEU A 103 -0.27 6.82 0.60
CA LEU A 103 -1.11 5.78 0.02
C LEU A 103 -0.24 4.78 -0.75
N GLY A 104 -0.75 3.57 -1.01
CA GLY A 104 -0.05 2.54 -1.76
C GLY A 104 0.95 1.72 -0.96
N LEU A 105 0.94 1.83 0.38
CA LEU A 105 1.82 1.07 1.30
C LEU A 105 1.06 0.22 2.32
N GLN A 106 -0.25 0.06 2.15
CA GLN A 106 -1.10 -0.74 3.01
C GLN A 106 -0.66 -2.22 2.96
N PRO A 107 -0.29 -2.85 4.10
CA PRO A 107 0.24 -4.22 4.10
C PRO A 107 -0.68 -5.27 3.47
N VAL A 108 -1.99 -5.14 3.66
CA VAL A 108 -2.98 -6.08 3.11
C VAL A 108 -2.98 -6.03 1.58
N ALA A 109 -3.04 -4.83 1.00
CA ALA A 109 -3.04 -4.64 -0.45
C ALA A 109 -1.68 -5.01 -1.07
N LEU A 110 -0.56 -4.68 -0.41
CA LEU A 110 0.77 -5.10 -0.84
C LEU A 110 0.90 -6.63 -0.84
N THR A 111 0.35 -7.33 0.17
CA THR A 111 0.35 -8.80 0.23
C THR A 111 -0.40 -9.39 -0.97
N ALA A 112 -1.57 -8.84 -1.30
CA ALA A 112 -2.34 -9.26 -2.47
C ALA A 112 -1.58 -8.99 -3.78
N ALA A 113 -0.99 -7.80 -3.94
CA ALA A 113 -0.22 -7.42 -5.11
C ALA A 113 1.01 -8.30 -5.32
N MET A 114 1.79 -8.57 -4.25
CA MET A 114 2.95 -9.46 -4.30
C MET A 114 2.57 -10.90 -4.65
N THR A 115 1.43 -11.38 -4.12
CA THR A 115 0.90 -12.71 -4.43
C THR A 115 0.49 -12.82 -5.91
N ALA A 116 -0.25 -11.83 -6.41
CA ALA A 116 -0.67 -11.77 -7.81
C ALA A 116 0.53 -11.69 -8.77
N ALA A 117 1.56 -10.93 -8.39
CA ALA A 117 2.80 -10.78 -9.15
C ALA A 117 3.77 -11.96 -8.99
N GLN A 118 3.49 -12.92 -8.10
CA GLN A 118 4.36 -14.04 -7.75
C GLN A 118 5.80 -13.59 -7.41
N THR A 119 5.95 -12.45 -6.73
CA THR A 119 7.24 -11.86 -6.39
C THR A 119 7.44 -11.73 -4.89
N THR A 120 8.65 -12.02 -4.43
CA THR A 120 9.10 -11.78 -3.05
C THR A 120 10.13 -10.65 -2.96
N ASN A 121 10.55 -10.10 -4.12
CA ASN A 121 11.63 -9.11 -4.21
C ASN A 121 11.12 -7.82 -4.87
N ALA A 122 10.09 -7.24 -4.26
CA ALA A 122 9.66 -5.90 -4.63
C ALA A 122 10.78 -4.89 -4.27
N TYR A 123 11.00 -3.87 -5.10
CA TYR A 123 12.11 -2.93 -4.90
C TYR A 123 12.02 -2.16 -3.57
N TRP A 124 10.82 -1.96 -3.05
CA TRP A 124 10.58 -1.36 -1.74
C TRP A 124 10.88 -2.33 -0.58
N ALA A 125 10.82 -3.64 -0.80
CA ALA A 125 10.96 -4.63 0.28
C ALA A 125 12.35 -4.62 0.90
N ASN A 126 13.39 -4.22 0.15
CA ASN A 126 14.76 -4.14 0.66
C ASN A 126 15.10 -2.76 1.26
N ASP A 127 14.14 -1.83 1.29
CA ASP A 127 14.33 -0.54 1.91
C ASP A 127 14.23 -0.66 3.44
N ALA A 128 15.32 -0.33 4.15
CA ALA A 128 15.38 -0.38 5.60
C ALA A 128 14.31 0.54 6.26
N ARG A 129 13.87 1.59 5.58
CA ARG A 129 12.82 2.51 6.06
C ARG A 129 11.45 1.84 6.12
N LEU A 130 11.26 0.72 5.44
CA LEU A 130 9.96 0.03 5.29
C LEU A 130 9.93 -1.32 6.01
N VAL A 131 10.85 -1.57 6.95
CA VAL A 131 10.98 -2.86 7.66
C VAL A 131 9.68 -3.28 8.36
N GLU A 132 8.94 -2.35 8.96
CA GLU A 132 7.67 -2.67 9.64
C GLU A 132 6.55 -3.02 8.65
N ILE A 133 6.53 -2.38 7.49
CA ILE A 133 5.59 -2.72 6.41
C ILE A 133 5.92 -4.13 5.91
N ARG A 134 7.20 -4.42 5.66
CA ARG A 134 7.65 -5.76 5.26
C ARG A 134 7.28 -6.83 6.28
N ARG A 135 7.53 -6.57 7.58
CA ARG A 135 7.14 -7.49 8.66
C ARG A 135 5.64 -7.78 8.68
N SER A 136 4.83 -6.74 8.45
CA SER A 136 3.37 -6.88 8.37
C SER A 136 2.94 -7.74 7.18
N VAL A 137 3.55 -7.53 6.01
CA VAL A 137 3.31 -8.33 4.79
C VAL A 137 3.74 -9.79 4.99
N ASP A 138 4.90 -10.04 5.60
CA ASP A 138 5.40 -11.40 5.87
C ASP A 138 4.46 -12.17 6.83
N THR A 139 3.92 -11.46 7.83
CA THR A 139 2.96 -12.01 8.79
C THR A 139 1.63 -12.39 8.12
N LEU A 140 1.10 -11.50 7.27
CA LEU A 140 -0.13 -11.74 6.49
C LEU A 140 0.03 -12.87 5.48
N THR A 141 1.19 -12.94 4.83
CA THR A 141 1.54 -14.03 3.89
C THR A 141 1.60 -15.38 4.59
N SER A 142 2.17 -15.43 5.79
CA SER A 142 2.29 -16.66 6.58
C SER A 142 0.92 -17.16 7.09
N SER A 143 0.08 -16.24 7.57
CA SER A 143 -1.28 -16.56 8.04
C SER A 143 -2.15 -17.13 6.92
N SER A 144 -2.09 -16.53 5.73
CA SER A 144 -2.85 -16.99 4.55
C SER A 144 -2.49 -18.42 4.12
N LYS A 145 -1.21 -18.81 4.24
CA LYS A 145 -0.76 -20.18 3.94
C LYS A 145 -1.25 -21.20 4.98
N GLN A 146 -1.35 -20.79 6.25
CA GLN A 146 -1.80 -21.65 7.33
C GLN A 146 -3.30 -21.94 7.24
N ASP A 147 -4.11 -20.93 6.90
CA ASP A 147 -5.54 -21.10 6.62
C ASP A 147 -5.79 -22.01 5.41
N GLN A 148 -5.03 -21.85 4.32
CA GLN A 148 -5.15 -22.73 3.16
C GLN A 148 -4.78 -24.18 3.46
N ASN A 149 -3.73 -24.41 4.26
CA ASN A 149 -3.36 -25.76 4.69
C ASN A 149 -4.38 -26.38 5.65
N GLY A 150 -4.99 -25.60 6.56
CA GLY A 150 -6.05 -26.08 7.45
C GLY A 150 -7.36 -26.42 6.70
N VAL A 151 -7.70 -25.64 5.66
CA VAL A 151 -8.83 -25.94 4.77
C VAL A 151 -8.54 -27.19 3.92
N ALA A 152 -7.31 -27.35 3.40
CA ALA A 152 -6.91 -28.54 2.66
C ALA A 152 -6.93 -29.80 3.55
N ASP A 153 -6.51 -29.70 4.81
CA ASP A 153 -6.52 -30.82 5.77
C ASP A 153 -7.95 -31.19 6.22
N SER A 154 -8.79 -30.21 6.51
CA SER A 154 -10.21 -30.46 6.80
C SER A 154 -10.96 -31.07 5.60
N SER A 155 -10.65 -30.67 4.36
CA SER A 155 -11.23 -31.29 3.16
C SER A 155 -10.82 -32.76 2.94
N ARG A 156 -9.71 -33.22 3.54
CA ARG A 156 -9.34 -34.64 3.60
C ARG A 156 -10.12 -35.41 4.66
N LEU A 157 -10.42 -34.78 5.80
CA LEU A 157 -11.19 -35.39 6.88
C LEU A 157 -12.66 -35.67 6.49
N TRP A 158 -13.26 -34.86 5.61
CA TRP A 158 -14.64 -35.09 5.13
C TRP A 158 -14.78 -36.16 4.02
N ARG A 159 -13.68 -36.69 3.45
CA ARG A 159 -13.75 -37.73 2.40
C ARG A 159 -13.83 -39.16 2.93
N ILE A 160 -13.83 -39.36 4.24
CA ILE A 160 -13.92 -40.68 4.88
C ILE A 160 -15.26 -40.81 5.61
N SER A 161 -16.38 -40.93 4.88
CA SER A 161 -17.65 -41.48 5.40
C SER A 161 -18.77 -41.48 4.35
N HIS A 162 -18.64 -42.27 3.29
CA HIS A 162 -19.82 -42.67 2.49
C HIS A 162 -19.88 -44.20 2.45
N PRO A 163 -20.74 -44.86 3.23
CA PRO A 163 -20.93 -46.30 3.12
C PRO A 163 -21.58 -46.63 1.77
N LYS A 164 -20.97 -47.57 1.03
CA LYS A 164 -21.51 -48.12 -0.21
C LYS A 164 -22.92 -48.67 0.06
N ARG A 165 -23.93 -48.17 -0.66
CA ARG A 165 -25.29 -48.73 -0.67
C ARG A 165 -25.25 -50.18 -1.18
N PRO A 166 -25.93 -51.13 -0.52
CA PRO A 166 -26.04 -52.49 -1.02
C PRO A 166 -26.97 -52.54 -2.25
N SER A 167 -26.53 -53.27 -3.27
CA SER A 167 -27.33 -53.64 -4.44
C SER A 167 -28.49 -54.54 -4.01
N LYS A 168 -29.72 -54.18 -4.41
CA LYS A 168 -30.89 -55.04 -4.24
C LYS A 168 -30.92 -56.14 -5.33
N PRO A 169 -31.51 -57.32 -5.01
CA PRO A 169 -31.55 -58.49 -5.90
C PRO A 169 -32.46 -58.31 -7.10
#